data_AF-A0A6V8PNU1-F1
#
_entry.id   AF-A0A6V8PNU1-F1
#
_cell.length_a   1.000
_cell.length_b   1.000
_cell.length_c   1.000
_cell.angle_alpha   90.00
_cell.angle_beta   90.00
_cell.angle_gamma   90.00
#
_symmetry.space_group_name_H-M   'P 1'
#
loop_
_entity.id
_entity.type
_entity.pdbx_description
1 polymer ?
#
loop_
_entity_poly.entity_id
_entity_poly.type
_entity_poly.pdbx_seq_one_letter_code
_entity_poly.pdbx_strand_id
1 'polypeptide(L)'
;LDTWFSSALWPFSTLGWPDDTEDLRYFYPTDVLVTGHDIIFFWVARMIMAGLYAVGDVPFHQVFINPLVSDIQGQKMSKSRGNVIDPLDVIGKCGTDALRFTISFLTTPGRDVLLGEERIEGMRNFANKIWNASRFILMNVGDGKDLTFSVRDFDLALHDRWILSQLSQTARKVEEELARYNFSQASKAL
;
A
#
# COMPACT_ATOMS: atom_id res chain seq x y z
N LEU A 1 -5.33 29.96 15.11
CA LEU A 1 -6.30 29.24 14.23
C LEU A 1 -6.41 27.81 14.74
N ASP A 2 -7.58 27.21 14.63
CA ASP A 2 -7.79 25.77 14.89
C ASP A 2 -6.88 24.96 13.95
N THR A 3 -6.17 23.94 14.47
CA THR A 3 -5.29 23.07 13.66
C THR A 3 -6.06 22.44 12.50
N TRP A 4 -7.33 22.10 12.71
CA TRP A 4 -8.18 21.54 11.67
C TRP A 4 -8.59 22.55 10.60
N PHE A 5 -8.53 23.85 10.89
CA PHE A 5 -8.74 24.87 9.86
C PHE A 5 -7.57 24.87 8.86
N SER A 6 -6.33 24.91 9.34
CA SER A 6 -5.16 24.86 8.44
C SER A 6 -5.09 23.53 7.68
N SER A 7 -5.38 22.40 8.34
CA SER A 7 -5.37 21.08 7.67
C SER A 7 -6.46 20.92 6.62
N ALA A 8 -7.57 21.66 6.73
CA ALA A 8 -8.64 21.66 5.73
C ALA A 8 -8.22 22.31 4.40
N LEU A 9 -7.21 23.18 4.43
CA LEU A 9 -6.70 23.86 3.22
C LEU A 9 -5.68 23.01 2.43
N TRP A 10 -5.21 21.90 3.03
CA TRP A 10 -4.13 21.07 2.49
C TRP A 10 -4.23 20.73 0.99
N PRO A 11 -5.40 20.35 0.43
CA PRO A 11 -5.48 19.89 -0.96
C PRO A 11 -5.10 20.94 -2.02
N PHE A 12 -5.17 22.23 -1.66
CA PHE A 12 -4.90 23.33 -2.59
C PHE A 12 -3.82 24.27 -2.08
N SER A 13 -3.67 24.43 -0.75
CA SER A 13 -2.60 25.25 -0.18
C SER A 13 -1.21 24.69 -0.45
N THR A 14 -1.09 23.36 -0.58
CA THR A 14 0.19 22.71 -0.93
C THR A 14 0.56 22.88 -2.40
N LEU A 15 -0.41 23.25 -3.24
CA LEU A 15 -0.24 23.49 -4.67
C LEU A 15 -0.04 24.99 -4.99
N GLY A 16 0.10 25.84 -3.97
CA GLY A 16 0.39 27.27 -4.15
C GLY A 16 -0.83 28.19 -4.16
N TRP A 17 -2.03 27.69 -3.86
CA TRP A 17 -3.18 28.56 -3.57
C TRP A 17 -2.83 29.54 -2.43
N PRO A 18 -3.21 30.83 -2.49
CA PRO A 18 -4.24 31.41 -3.35
C PRO A 18 -3.80 31.85 -4.76
N ASP A 19 -2.54 31.65 -5.13
CA ASP A 19 -2.07 31.99 -6.47
C ASP A 19 -2.53 30.95 -7.52
N ASP A 20 -2.74 31.38 -8.77
CA ASP A 20 -3.07 30.50 -9.89
C ASP A 20 -1.80 29.85 -10.46
N THR A 21 -1.35 28.79 -9.80
CA THR A 21 -0.13 28.06 -10.19
C THR A 21 -0.42 26.99 -11.23
N GLU A 22 0.63 26.51 -11.91
CA GLU A 22 0.53 25.36 -12.80
C GLU A 22 0.17 24.08 -12.04
N ASP A 23 0.77 23.87 -10.86
CA ASP A 23 0.49 22.71 -10.02
C ASP A 23 -0.98 22.68 -9.55
N LEU A 24 -1.54 23.82 -9.15
CA LEU A 24 -2.95 23.90 -8.75
C LEU A 24 -3.86 23.53 -9.92
N ARG A 25 -3.59 24.00 -11.14
CA ARG A 25 -4.42 23.67 -12.31
C ARG A 25 -4.25 22.23 -12.79
N TYR A 26 -3.09 21.61 -12.58
CA TYR A 26 -2.80 20.27 -13.06
C TYR A 26 -3.19 19.17 -12.07
N PHE A 27 -2.93 19.37 -10.76
CA PHE A 27 -3.09 18.33 -9.73
C PHE A 27 -4.37 18.46 -8.88
N TYR A 28 -5.15 19.52 -9.08
CA TYR A 28 -6.45 19.70 -8.42
C TYR A 28 -7.59 19.52 -9.43
N PRO A 29 -8.60 18.69 -9.13
CA PRO A 29 -8.75 17.82 -7.95
C PRO A 29 -7.79 16.62 -7.94
N THR A 30 -7.36 16.19 -6.74
CA THR A 30 -6.49 15.01 -6.56
C THR A 30 -7.26 13.69 -6.77
N ASP A 31 -6.63 12.64 -7.30
CA ASP A 31 -7.35 11.39 -7.59
C ASP A 31 -7.82 10.63 -6.34
N VAL A 32 -6.93 10.39 -5.38
CA VAL A 32 -7.23 9.54 -4.21
C VAL A 32 -6.67 10.15 -2.94
N LEU A 33 -7.55 10.39 -1.95
CA LEU A 33 -7.15 10.65 -0.57
C LEU A 33 -7.11 9.34 0.22
N VAL A 34 -5.97 9.01 0.83
CA VAL A 34 -5.82 7.85 1.73
C VAL A 34 -5.80 8.32 3.19
N THR A 35 -6.71 7.80 4.02
CA THR A 35 -6.73 8.16 5.44
C THR A 35 -7.47 7.15 6.33
N GLY A 36 -7.29 7.27 7.65
CA GLY A 36 -8.02 6.48 8.64
C GLY A 36 -9.45 6.98 8.86
N HIS A 37 -10.33 6.08 9.29
CA HIS A 37 -11.73 6.42 9.53
C HIS A 37 -11.95 7.36 10.74
N ASP A 38 -10.95 7.51 11.61
CA ASP A 38 -11.03 8.31 12.84
C ASP A 38 -11.01 9.82 12.60
N ILE A 39 -10.58 10.28 11.42
CA ILE A 39 -10.51 11.70 11.06
C ILE A 39 -11.38 12.08 9.85
N ILE A 40 -12.38 11.27 9.50
CA ILE A 40 -13.32 11.57 8.40
C ILE A 40 -14.00 12.93 8.61
N PHE A 41 -14.56 13.18 9.79
CA PHE A 41 -15.26 14.46 10.06
C PHE A 41 -14.31 15.62 10.34
N PHE A 42 -13.18 15.35 10.97
CA PHE A 42 -12.22 16.39 11.36
C PHE A 42 -11.36 16.87 10.19
N TRP A 43 -11.11 16.00 9.20
CA TRP A 43 -10.22 16.30 8.10
C TRP A 43 -10.91 16.18 6.74
N VAL A 44 -11.40 15.00 6.36
CA VAL A 44 -11.96 14.74 5.02
C VAL A 44 -13.13 15.67 4.71
N ALA A 45 -14.12 15.72 5.60
CA ALA A 45 -15.30 16.58 5.43
C ALA A 45 -14.91 18.07 5.40
N ARG A 46 -13.92 18.48 6.21
CA ARG A 46 -13.45 19.87 6.22
C ARG A 46 -12.71 20.26 4.96
N MET A 47 -11.90 19.36 4.40
CA MET A 47 -11.26 19.57 3.10
C MET A 47 -12.30 19.72 1.98
N ILE A 48 -13.36 18.91 1.99
CA ILE A 48 -14.47 19.03 1.02
C ILE A 48 -15.12 20.41 1.14
N MET A 49 -15.51 20.81 2.35
CA MET A 49 -16.12 22.12 2.59
C MET A 49 -15.21 23.28 2.17
N ALA A 50 -13.91 23.20 2.49
CA ALA A 50 -12.95 24.24 2.17
C ALA A 50 -12.66 24.31 0.67
N GLY A 51 -12.51 23.17 -0.02
CA GLY A 51 -12.32 23.13 -1.48
C GLY A 51 -13.51 23.72 -2.23
N LEU A 52 -14.72 23.32 -1.87
CA LEU A 52 -15.96 23.85 -2.46
C LEU A 52 -16.12 25.35 -2.21
N TYR A 53 -15.68 25.85 -1.05
CA TYR A 53 -15.77 27.27 -0.71
C TYR A 53 -14.69 28.12 -1.38
N ALA A 54 -13.43 27.68 -1.32
CA ALA A 54 -12.26 28.50 -1.68
C ALA A 54 -11.83 28.35 -3.14
N VAL A 55 -12.01 27.15 -3.72
CA VAL A 55 -11.59 26.81 -5.09
C VAL A 55 -12.80 26.59 -6.01
N GLY A 56 -13.92 26.13 -5.45
CA GLY A 56 -15.17 25.91 -6.18
C GLY A 56 -15.36 24.50 -6.75
N ASP A 57 -14.50 23.55 -6.36
CA ASP A 57 -14.59 22.14 -6.77
C ASP A 57 -14.29 21.20 -5.57
N VAL A 58 -14.50 19.90 -5.75
CA VAL A 58 -14.13 18.90 -4.75
C VAL A 58 -12.60 18.77 -4.67
N PRO A 59 -12.01 18.52 -3.50
CA PRO A 59 -10.56 18.37 -3.38
C PRO A 59 -10.02 17.04 -3.91
N PHE A 60 -10.86 16.01 -4.00
CA PHE A 60 -10.46 14.69 -4.45
C PHE A 60 -11.61 13.89 -5.08
N HIS A 61 -11.29 13.04 -6.05
CA HIS A 61 -12.25 12.17 -6.73
C HIS A 61 -12.66 10.94 -5.89
N GLN A 62 -11.71 10.36 -5.16
CA GLN A 62 -11.93 9.16 -4.36
C GLN A 62 -11.31 9.30 -2.97
N VAL A 63 -11.92 8.63 -1.99
CA VAL A 63 -11.39 8.53 -0.62
C VAL A 63 -11.24 7.06 -0.27
N PHE A 64 -9.99 6.63 -0.07
CA PHE A 64 -9.67 5.30 0.43
C PHE A 64 -9.51 5.34 1.94
N ILE A 65 -10.44 4.70 2.65
CA ILE A 65 -10.43 4.63 4.10
C ILE A 65 -9.71 3.35 4.55
N ASN A 66 -8.49 3.50 5.07
CA ASN A 66 -7.74 2.37 5.60
C ASN A 66 -8.16 2.05 7.05
N PRO A 67 -8.09 0.77 7.48
CA PRO A 67 -8.31 0.40 8.87
C PRO A 67 -7.24 0.97 9.79
N LEU A 68 -7.55 1.02 11.09
CA LEU A 68 -6.58 1.39 12.10
C LEU A 68 -5.70 0.19 12.46
N VAL A 69 -4.47 0.47 12.87
CA VAL A 69 -3.56 -0.55 13.41
C VAL A 69 -3.79 -0.64 14.93
N SER A 70 -4.11 -1.84 15.37
CA SER A 70 -4.37 -2.19 16.76
C SER A 70 -3.41 -3.30 17.19
N ASP A 71 -3.20 -3.44 18.50
CA ASP A 71 -2.40 -4.55 19.02
C ASP A 71 -3.09 -5.91 18.80
N ILE A 72 -2.40 -6.99 19.16
CA ILE A 72 -2.93 -8.36 19.02
C ILE A 72 -4.18 -8.66 19.85
N GLN A 73 -4.51 -7.81 20.84
CA GLN A 73 -5.70 -7.90 21.67
C GLN A 73 -6.85 -7.01 21.14
N GLY A 74 -6.63 -6.31 20.02
CA GLY A 74 -7.60 -5.40 19.42
C GLY A 74 -7.67 -4.03 20.10
N GLN A 75 -6.71 -3.68 20.97
CA GLN A 75 -6.68 -2.36 21.58
C GLN A 75 -5.98 -1.37 20.65
N LYS A 76 -6.54 -0.15 20.56
CA LYS A 76 -5.87 0.97 19.90
C LYS A 76 -4.47 1.15 20.48
N MET A 77 -3.47 1.20 19.61
CA MET A 77 -2.08 1.45 20.00
C MET A 77 -1.94 2.88 20.54
N SER A 78 -1.31 3.03 21.71
CA SER A 78 -0.98 4.33 22.27
C SER A 78 0.27 4.29 23.15
N LYS A 79 1.07 5.37 23.13
CA LYS A 79 2.27 5.48 23.97
C LYS A 79 1.96 5.28 25.45
N SER A 80 0.80 5.79 25.91
CA SER A 80 0.34 5.65 27.30
C SER A 80 0.03 4.22 27.72
N ARG A 81 -0.36 3.34 26.78
CA ARG A 81 -0.66 1.92 27.04
C ARG A 81 0.55 1.01 26.90
N GLY A 82 1.66 1.53 26.37
CA GLY A 82 2.89 0.74 26.15
C GLY A 82 2.74 -0.37 25.11
N ASN A 83 1.68 -0.35 24.30
CA ASN A 83 1.38 -1.37 23.28
C ASN A 83 1.71 -0.90 21.85
N VAL A 84 2.59 0.09 21.71
CA VAL A 84 3.02 0.61 20.41
C VAL A 84 4.13 -0.26 19.87
N ILE A 85 4.00 -0.66 18.61
CA ILE A 85 5.10 -1.23 17.83
C ILE A 85 5.78 -0.10 17.09
N ASP A 86 7.04 0.18 17.40
CA ASP A 86 7.82 1.18 16.66
C ASP A 86 8.17 0.62 15.27
N PRO A 87 7.77 1.28 14.16
CA PRO A 87 8.09 0.81 12.83
C PRO A 87 9.60 0.73 12.57
N LEU A 88 10.42 1.61 13.16
CA LEU A 88 11.86 1.60 12.94
C LEU A 88 12.52 0.40 13.62
N ASP A 89 12.07 0.02 14.82
CA ASP A 89 12.56 -1.17 15.52
C ASP A 89 12.24 -2.43 14.72
N VAL A 90 11.02 -2.52 14.20
CA VAL A 90 10.59 -3.64 13.35
C VAL A 90 11.36 -3.67 12.04
N ILE A 91 11.59 -2.52 11.40
CA ILE A 91 12.40 -2.43 10.18
C ILE A 91 13.82 -2.94 10.45
N GLY A 92 14.42 -2.56 11.58
CA GLY A 92 15.74 -3.04 11.98
C GLY A 92 15.80 -4.56 12.16
N LYS A 93 14.73 -5.17 12.68
CA LYS A 93 14.64 -6.63 12.94
C LYS A 93 14.26 -7.46 11.71
N CYS A 94 13.29 -6.97 10.92
CA CYS A 94 12.59 -7.76 9.90
C CYS A 94 12.73 -7.20 8.47
N GLY A 95 13.21 -5.96 8.32
CA GLY A 95 13.27 -5.26 7.04
C GLY A 95 11.97 -4.54 6.69
N THR A 96 12.11 -3.52 5.84
CA THR A 96 11.00 -2.67 5.40
C THR A 96 9.94 -3.43 4.61
N ASP A 97 10.35 -4.36 3.75
CA ASP A 97 9.43 -5.14 2.92
C ASP A 97 8.55 -6.06 3.75
N ALA A 98 9.09 -6.67 4.81
CA ALA A 98 8.32 -7.49 5.73
C ALA A 98 7.21 -6.68 6.41
N LEU A 99 7.51 -5.47 6.90
CA LEU A 99 6.51 -4.60 7.52
C LEU A 99 5.44 -4.16 6.50
N ARG A 100 5.84 -3.65 5.33
CA ARG A 100 4.92 -3.18 4.29
C ARG A 100 4.00 -4.28 3.81
N PHE A 101 4.57 -5.45 3.52
CA PHE A 101 3.80 -6.59 3.03
C PHE A 101 2.86 -7.14 4.11
N THR A 102 3.27 -7.12 5.39
CA THR A 102 2.39 -7.49 6.51
C THR A 102 1.17 -6.58 6.60
N ILE A 103 1.37 -5.26 6.55
CA ILE A 103 0.26 -4.30 6.62
C ILE A 103 -0.67 -4.53 5.42
N SER A 104 -0.13 -4.53 4.19
CA SER A 104 -0.92 -4.79 2.97
C SER A 104 -1.74 -6.08 3.07
N PHE A 105 -1.10 -7.18 3.48
CA PHE A 105 -1.73 -8.49 3.63
C PHE A 105 -2.87 -8.49 4.66
N LEU A 106 -2.72 -7.75 5.76
CA LEU A 106 -3.70 -7.71 6.86
C LEU A 106 -4.80 -6.66 6.68
N THR A 107 -4.64 -5.68 5.78
CA THR A 107 -5.62 -4.61 5.49
C THR A 107 -6.85 -5.15 4.74
N THR A 108 -7.60 -6.04 5.37
CA THR A 108 -8.90 -6.49 4.87
C THR A 108 -9.95 -5.42 5.19
N PRO A 109 -10.74 -4.94 4.21
CA PRO A 109 -11.75 -3.92 4.44
C PRO A 109 -12.72 -4.28 5.59
N GLY A 110 -13.05 -3.28 6.41
CA GLY A 110 -14.04 -3.41 7.50
C GLY A 110 -13.53 -3.99 8.81
N ARG A 111 -12.22 -4.26 8.96
CA ARG A 111 -11.61 -4.69 10.22
C ARG A 111 -10.29 -4.00 10.47
N ASP A 112 -10.03 -3.63 11.72
CA ASP A 112 -8.73 -3.15 12.16
C ASP A 112 -7.63 -4.20 11.92
N VAL A 113 -6.43 -3.71 11.66
CA VAL A 113 -5.23 -4.53 11.49
C VAL A 113 -4.70 -4.90 12.88
N LEU A 114 -4.85 -6.17 13.26
CA LEU A 114 -4.23 -6.72 14.46
C LEU A 114 -2.76 -7.02 14.17
N LEU A 115 -1.88 -6.11 14.57
CA LEU A 115 -0.45 -6.21 14.30
C LEU A 115 0.28 -6.82 15.48
N GLY A 116 1.05 -7.86 15.21
CA GLY A 116 1.99 -8.47 16.15
C GLY A 116 3.31 -8.78 15.46
N GLU A 117 4.41 -8.71 16.20
CA GLU A 117 5.77 -8.94 15.65
C GLU A 117 5.87 -10.30 14.94
N GLU A 118 5.23 -11.35 15.45
CA GLU A 118 5.20 -12.70 14.84
C GLU A 118 4.67 -12.69 13.39
N ARG A 119 3.65 -11.87 13.09
CA ARG A 119 3.11 -11.76 11.72
C ARG A 119 4.15 -11.15 10.77
N ILE A 120 4.92 -10.19 11.28
CA ILE A 120 5.94 -9.48 10.52
C ILE A 120 7.15 -10.39 10.27
N GLU A 121 7.56 -11.15 11.29
CA GLU A 121 8.56 -12.21 11.15
C GLU A 121 8.14 -13.27 10.11
N GLY A 122 6.85 -13.64 10.10
CA GLY A 122 6.28 -14.50 9.08
C GLY A 122 6.48 -13.96 7.66
N MET A 123 6.23 -12.66 7.45
CA MET A 123 6.44 -12.03 6.14
C MET A 123 7.92 -11.84 5.77
N ARG A 124 8.80 -11.66 6.76
CA ARG A 124 10.25 -11.73 6.52
C ARG A 124 10.66 -13.11 5.99
N ASN A 125 10.10 -14.19 6.55
CA ASN A 125 10.40 -15.54 6.09
C ASN A 125 9.88 -15.78 4.66
N PHE A 126 8.72 -15.21 4.31
CA PHE A 126 8.21 -15.20 2.94
C PHE A 126 9.16 -14.46 1.98
N ALA A 127 9.61 -13.25 2.32
CA ALA A 127 10.60 -12.52 1.52
C ALA A 127 11.91 -13.31 1.35
N ASN A 128 12.38 -13.97 2.40
CA ASN A 128 13.54 -14.85 2.33
C ASN A 128 13.31 -16.05 1.40
N LYS A 129 12.07 -16.56 1.28
CA LYS A 129 11.76 -17.64 0.35
C LYS A 129 11.88 -17.18 -1.11
N ILE A 130 11.42 -15.96 -1.41
CA ILE A 130 11.60 -15.33 -2.73
C ILE A 130 13.09 -15.15 -3.02
N TRP A 131 13.86 -14.61 -2.06
CA TRP A 131 15.30 -14.46 -2.19
C TRP A 131 16.01 -15.79 -2.51
N ASN A 132 15.67 -16.86 -1.80
CA ASN A 132 16.25 -18.18 -2.05
C ASN A 132 15.90 -18.73 -3.44
N ALA A 133 14.68 -18.52 -3.92
CA ALA A 133 14.27 -18.93 -5.27
C ALA A 133 15.05 -18.14 -6.34
N SER A 134 15.14 -16.82 -6.21
CA SER A 134 15.90 -15.96 -7.13
C SER A 134 17.39 -16.32 -7.12
N ARG A 135 17.98 -16.50 -5.93
CA ARG A 135 19.38 -16.92 -5.78
C ARG A 135 19.64 -18.27 -6.45
N PHE A 136 18.75 -19.25 -6.29
CA PHE A 136 18.88 -20.54 -6.95
C PHE A 136 18.89 -20.39 -8.47
N ILE A 137 17.97 -19.60 -9.04
CA ILE A 137 17.92 -19.37 -10.49
C ILE A 137 19.22 -18.70 -10.98
N LEU A 138 19.64 -17.61 -10.33
CA LEU A 138 20.85 -16.86 -10.70
C LEU A 138 22.11 -17.74 -10.65
N MET A 139 22.25 -18.58 -9.63
CA MET A 139 23.36 -19.53 -9.52
C MET A 139 23.42 -20.54 -10.67
N ASN A 140 22.27 -20.96 -11.21
CA ASN A 140 22.20 -21.93 -12.30
C ASN A 140 22.36 -21.28 -13.69
N VAL A 141 21.91 -20.04 -13.85
CA VAL A 141 22.07 -19.27 -15.09
C VAL A 141 23.53 -18.85 -15.28
N GLY A 142 24.20 -18.43 -14.19
CA GLY A 142 25.54 -17.87 -14.21
C GLY A 142 25.55 -16.38 -14.60
N ASP A 143 26.65 -15.69 -14.26
CA ASP A 143 26.77 -14.24 -14.51
C ASP A 143 26.94 -13.92 -16.00
N GLY A 144 26.39 -12.76 -16.43
CA GLY A 144 26.65 -12.20 -17.77
C GLY A 144 25.94 -12.90 -18.93
N LYS A 145 24.95 -13.77 -18.67
CA LYS A 145 24.14 -14.40 -19.72
C LYS A 145 23.07 -13.46 -20.25
N ASP A 146 22.88 -13.48 -21.56
CA ASP A 146 21.74 -12.83 -22.20
C ASP A 146 20.46 -13.60 -21.85
N LEU A 147 19.54 -12.93 -21.17
CA LEU A 147 18.23 -13.46 -20.78
C LEU A 147 17.12 -12.96 -21.69
N THR A 148 17.49 -12.40 -22.84
CA THR A 148 16.54 -11.99 -23.87
C THR A 148 16.17 -13.19 -24.73
N PHE A 149 15.02 -13.79 -24.47
CA PHE A 149 14.49 -14.89 -25.27
C PHE A 149 12.96 -14.83 -25.34
N SER A 150 12.37 -15.42 -26.38
CA SER A 150 10.94 -15.67 -26.39
C SER A 150 10.65 -17.02 -25.77
N VAL A 151 9.67 -17.07 -24.87
CA VAL A 151 9.14 -18.34 -24.35
C VAL A 151 8.63 -19.25 -25.49
N ARG A 152 8.26 -18.66 -26.64
CA ARG A 152 7.82 -19.39 -27.84
C ARG A 152 8.94 -20.16 -28.54
N ASP A 153 10.20 -19.85 -28.25
CA ASP A 153 11.36 -20.49 -28.87
C ASP A 153 11.67 -21.87 -28.24
N PHE A 154 10.95 -22.24 -27.18
CA PHE A 154 11.17 -23.47 -26.40
C PHE A 154 10.02 -24.46 -26.58
N ASP A 155 10.35 -25.75 -26.71
CA ASP A 155 9.37 -26.82 -26.55
C ASP A 155 9.14 -27.08 -25.06
N LEU A 156 8.11 -26.43 -24.52
CA LEU A 156 7.82 -26.42 -23.09
C LEU A 156 7.21 -27.75 -22.63
N ALA A 157 7.73 -28.29 -21.53
CA ALA A 157 7.11 -29.42 -20.85
C ALA A 157 5.78 -29.01 -20.19
N LEU A 158 4.99 -30.00 -19.77
CA LEU A 158 3.69 -29.76 -19.14
C LEU A 158 3.80 -28.86 -17.89
N HIS A 159 4.83 -29.06 -17.07
CA HIS A 159 5.04 -28.28 -15.85
C HIS A 159 5.41 -26.83 -16.14
N ASP A 160 6.19 -26.56 -17.18
CA ASP A 160 6.54 -25.20 -17.60
C ASP A 160 5.30 -24.43 -18.06
N ARG A 161 4.48 -25.07 -18.92
CA ARG A 161 3.20 -24.51 -19.39
C ARG A 161 2.26 -24.24 -18.22
N TRP A 162 2.20 -25.14 -17.26
CA TRP A 162 1.39 -24.98 -16.05
C TRP A 162 1.86 -23.77 -15.22
N ILE A 163 3.16 -23.63 -14.97
CA ILE A 163 3.72 -22.48 -14.23
C ILE A 163 3.39 -21.15 -14.93
N LEU A 164 3.56 -21.07 -16.25
CA LEU A 164 3.23 -19.86 -17.02
C LEU A 164 1.74 -19.53 -16.97
N SER A 165 0.88 -20.57 -16.99
CA SER A 165 -0.56 -20.39 -16.79
C SER A 165 -0.88 -19.87 -15.39
N GLN A 166 -0.22 -20.39 -14.34
CA GLN A 166 -0.40 -19.91 -12.98
C GLN A 166 0.06 -18.46 -12.84
N LEU A 167 1.23 -18.11 -13.39
CA LEU A 167 1.74 -16.74 -13.43
C LEU A 167 0.72 -15.78 -14.09
N SER A 168 0.16 -16.16 -15.23
CA SER A 168 -0.83 -15.34 -15.94
C SER A 168 -2.16 -15.20 -15.17
N GLN A 169 -2.57 -16.23 -14.41
CA GLN A 169 -3.74 -16.16 -13.53
C GLN A 169 -3.48 -15.26 -12.32
N THR A 170 -2.33 -15.40 -11.67
CA THR A 170 -1.92 -14.57 -10.54
C THR A 170 -1.78 -13.11 -10.94
N ALA A 171 -1.11 -12.82 -12.07
CA ALA A 171 -0.95 -11.45 -12.56
C ALA A 171 -2.29 -10.74 -12.76
N ARG A 172 -3.24 -11.40 -13.45
CA ARG A 172 -4.60 -10.87 -13.65
C ARG A 172 -5.31 -10.63 -12.33
N LYS A 173 -5.27 -11.59 -11.41
CA LYS A 173 -5.91 -11.45 -10.10
C LYS A 173 -5.32 -10.28 -9.31
N VAL A 174 -4.00 -10.11 -9.30
CA VAL A 174 -3.33 -8.99 -8.63
C VAL A 174 -3.75 -7.66 -9.25
N GLU A 175 -3.77 -7.57 -10.58
CA GLU A 175 -4.20 -6.36 -11.31
C GLU A 175 -5.66 -5.99 -10.98
N GLU A 176 -6.57 -6.96 -11.02
CA GLU A 176 -7.99 -6.77 -10.69
C GLU A 176 -8.21 -6.28 -9.26
N GLU A 177 -7.49 -6.83 -8.29
CA GLU A 177 -7.60 -6.43 -6.88
C GLU A 177 -6.96 -5.07 -6.62
N LEU A 178 -5.82 -4.76 -7.26
CA LEU A 178 -5.18 -3.45 -7.16
C LEU A 178 -6.05 -2.34 -7.76
N ALA A 179 -6.69 -2.58 -8.91
CA ALA A 179 -7.61 -1.63 -9.54
C ALA A 179 -8.83 -1.29 -8.65
N ARG A 180 -9.14 -2.15 -7.66
CA ARG A 180 -10.23 -1.96 -6.70
C ARG A 180 -9.74 -1.54 -5.31
N TYR A 181 -8.47 -1.19 -5.16
CA TYR A 181 -7.83 -0.86 -3.88
C TYR A 181 -7.88 -2.00 -2.83
N ASN A 182 -8.04 -3.24 -3.28
CA ASN A 182 -8.07 -4.43 -2.41
C ASN A 182 -6.65 -4.98 -2.18
N PHE A 183 -5.79 -4.16 -1.58
CA PHE A 183 -4.38 -4.50 -1.35
C PHE A 183 -4.17 -5.82 -0.60
N SER A 184 -5.05 -6.17 0.36
CA SER A 184 -5.00 -7.45 1.05
C SER A 184 -5.26 -8.65 0.15
N GLN A 185 -6.20 -8.56 -0.79
CA GLN A 185 -6.48 -9.65 -1.72
C GLN A 185 -5.38 -9.78 -2.77
N ALA A 186 -4.84 -8.65 -3.23
CA ALA A 186 -3.66 -8.63 -4.10
C ALA A 186 -2.46 -9.31 -3.40
N SER A 187 -2.17 -8.95 -2.15
CA SER A 187 -1.08 -9.58 -1.38
C SER A 187 -1.30 -11.07 -1.11
N LYS A 188 -2.54 -11.52 -0.90
CA LYS A 188 -2.88 -12.95 -0.69
C LYS A 188 -2.82 -13.77 -1.98
N ALA A 189 -2.86 -13.13 -3.14
CA ALA A 189 -2.75 -13.81 -4.44
C ALA A 189 -1.29 -14.12 -4.81
N LEU A 190 -0.33 -13.42 -4.21
CA LEU A 190 1.12 -13.62 -4.34
C LEU A 190 1.61 -14.71 -3.37
#